data_AF-A0A1D6N5L1-F1
#
_entry.id   AF-A0A1D6N5L1-F1
#
_cell.length_a   1.000
_cell.length_b   1.000
_cell.length_c   1.000
_cell.angle_alpha   90.00
_cell.angle_beta   90.00
_cell.angle_gamma   90.00
#
_symmetry.space_group_name_H-M   'P 1'
#
loop_
_entity.id
_entity.type
_entity.pdbx_description
1 polymer ?
#
loop_
_entity_poly.entity_id
_entity_poly.type
_entity_poly.pdbx_seq_one_letter_code
_entity_poly.pdbx_strand_id
1 'polypeptide(L)'
;MKHLREIGEERRTRSLLKRRLMMRLRKDGYDASLCRSSWVATAEHPGGDYEYIDVVVAGEHGGGAASSSSTSSSSSRIVVDIDFSSQFQLARPAPWYAQLWARLPPVFVGPRARLRKAVSLLCEAAQRSLRESGLHVPPWRRSGYMQAKWLPGGTSEVVAAAAQRSVAIARGAGGGTRRPGAGAGAGGLSMALLSSSGAEANGCQGQAGSMWA
;
A
#
# COMPACT_ATOMS: atom_id res chain seq x y z
N MET A 1 6.39 -16.71 32.74
CA MET A 1 7.26 -15.50 32.75
C MET A 1 8.43 -15.57 31.75
N LYS A 2 9.20 -16.67 31.67
CA LYS A 2 10.35 -16.78 30.74
C LYS A 2 9.96 -16.67 29.25
N HIS A 3 8.89 -17.35 28.86
CA HIS A 3 8.43 -17.38 27.45
C HIS A 3 7.95 -16.03 26.90
N LEU A 4 7.32 -15.18 27.72
CA LEU A 4 6.88 -13.83 27.32
C LEU A 4 8.06 -12.89 27.02
N ARG A 5 9.20 -13.07 27.70
CA ARG A 5 10.41 -12.29 27.47
C ARG A 5 11.08 -12.70 26.15
N GLU A 6 11.14 -14.00 25.91
CA GLU A 6 11.71 -14.58 24.68
C GLU A 6 10.97 -14.12 23.42
N ILE A 7 9.63 -14.12 23.43
CA ILE A 7 8.81 -13.58 22.33
C ILE A 7 9.10 -12.08 22.10
N GLY A 8 9.30 -11.31 23.18
CA GLY A 8 9.66 -9.90 23.11
C GLY A 8 11.06 -9.67 22.51
N GLU A 9 12.03 -10.49 22.88
CA GLU A 9 13.40 -10.45 22.36
C GLU A 9 13.47 -10.83 20.88
N GLU A 10 12.70 -11.84 20.45
CA GLU A 10 12.63 -12.24 19.04
C GLU A 10 12.03 -11.12 18.18
N ARG A 11 10.92 -10.50 18.63
CA ARG A 11 10.33 -9.33 17.94
C ARG A 11 11.31 -8.17 17.86
N ARG A 12 12.03 -7.87 18.94
CA ARG A 12 13.05 -6.81 18.96
C ARG A 12 14.19 -7.10 17.99
N THR A 13 14.69 -8.33 17.99
CA THR A 13 15.79 -8.77 17.12
C THR A 13 15.40 -8.64 15.64
N ARG A 14 14.17 -9.06 15.30
CA ARG A 14 13.61 -8.91 13.94
C ARG A 14 13.47 -7.45 13.53
N SER A 15 12.98 -6.60 14.42
CA SER A 15 12.86 -5.16 14.19
C SER A 15 14.24 -4.52 13.94
N LEU A 16 15.26 -4.90 14.72
CA LEU A 16 16.64 -4.44 14.52
C LEU A 16 17.21 -4.91 13.18
N LEU A 17 16.95 -6.15 12.77
CA LEU A 17 17.39 -6.67 11.47
C LEU A 17 16.73 -5.92 10.30
N LYS A 18 15.41 -5.69 10.37
CA LYS A 18 14.67 -4.89 9.37
C LYS A 18 15.22 -3.46 9.29
N ARG A 19 15.48 -2.82 10.44
CA ARG A 19 16.10 -1.49 10.50
C ARG A 19 17.49 -1.48 9.88
N ARG A 20 18.34 -2.48 10.18
CA ARG A 20 19.70 -2.58 9.61
C ARG A 20 19.65 -2.76 8.09
N LEU A 21 18.75 -3.61 7.60
CA LEU A 21 18.52 -3.80 6.17
C LEU A 21 18.06 -2.51 5.49
N MET A 22 17.08 -1.81 6.07
CA MET A 22 16.62 -0.51 5.58
C MET A 22 17.77 0.52 5.52
N MET A 23 18.63 0.59 6.55
CA MET A 23 19.79 1.49 6.54
C MET A 23 20.79 1.14 5.43
N ARG A 24 20.99 -0.16 5.15
CA ARG A 24 21.86 -0.61 4.05
C ARG A 24 21.25 -0.21 2.70
N LEU A 25 19.96 -0.49 2.47
CA LEU A 25 19.27 -0.11 1.23
C LEU A 25 19.38 1.41 0.96
N ARG A 26 19.21 2.25 2.00
CA ARG A 26 19.41 3.70 1.87
C ARG A 26 20.85 4.07 1.51
N LYS A 27 21.83 3.40 2.12
CA LYS A 27 23.25 3.61 1.80
C LYS A 27 23.56 3.26 0.34
N ASP A 28 22.86 2.28 -0.21
CA ASP A 28 23.00 1.83 -1.60
C ASP A 28 22.18 2.70 -2.59
N GLY A 29 21.51 3.76 -2.11
CA GLY A 29 20.80 4.74 -2.95
C GLY A 29 19.31 4.48 -3.14
N TYR A 30 18.73 3.45 -2.50
CA TYR A 30 17.30 3.17 -2.59
C TYR A 30 16.50 4.05 -1.63
N ASP A 31 15.33 4.53 -2.08
CA ASP A 31 14.32 5.13 -1.20
C ASP A 31 13.59 4.03 -0.43
N ALA A 32 14.17 3.61 0.69
CA ALA A 32 13.62 2.59 1.56
C ALA A 32 13.10 3.19 2.88
N SER A 33 12.00 2.65 3.41
CA SER A 33 11.46 3.04 4.71
C SER A 33 10.98 1.83 5.50
N LEU A 34 11.06 1.91 6.83
CA LEU A 34 10.45 0.92 7.71
C LEU A 34 8.98 1.30 7.91
N CYS A 35 8.08 0.47 7.41
CA CYS A 35 6.65 0.63 7.56
C CYS A 35 6.12 -0.23 8.70
N ARG A 36 5.21 0.34 9.49
CA ARG A 36 4.45 -0.39 10.51
C ARG A 36 2.96 -0.30 10.18
N SER A 37 2.32 -1.44 10.03
CA SER A 37 0.87 -1.54 9.97
C SER A 37 0.32 -1.84 11.37
N SER A 38 -0.90 -1.39 11.62
CA SER A 38 -1.67 -1.76 12.81
C SER A 38 -3.14 -1.88 12.40
N TRP A 39 -3.81 -2.92 12.87
CA TRP A 39 -5.24 -3.13 12.62
C TRP A 39 -5.97 -3.41 13.93
N VAL A 40 -7.21 -2.92 13.97
CA VAL A 40 -8.05 -2.97 15.17
C VAL A 40 -8.63 -4.37 15.33
N ALA A 41 -8.78 -4.81 16.58
CA ALA A 41 -9.47 -6.04 16.89
C ALA A 41 -10.95 -5.94 16.50
N THR A 42 -11.48 -6.98 15.89
CA THR A 42 -12.92 -7.14 15.62
C THR A 42 -13.44 -8.33 16.41
N ALA A 43 -14.77 -8.53 16.41
CA ALA A 43 -15.37 -9.72 17.01
C ALA A 43 -14.82 -11.03 16.41
N GLU A 44 -14.37 -11.00 15.16
CA GLU A 44 -13.91 -12.18 14.43
C GLU A 44 -12.39 -12.38 14.46
N HIS A 45 -11.61 -11.31 14.66
CA HIS A 45 -10.16 -11.37 14.52
C HIS A 45 -9.45 -10.47 15.55
N PRO A 46 -8.37 -10.94 16.18
CA PRO A 46 -7.61 -10.12 17.11
C PRO A 46 -6.96 -8.93 16.38
N GLY A 47 -6.72 -7.86 17.12
CA GLY A 47 -5.89 -6.75 16.64
C GLY A 47 -4.44 -7.17 16.53
N GLY A 48 -3.65 -6.38 15.82
CA GLY A 48 -2.23 -6.64 15.71
C GLY A 48 -1.48 -5.52 15.01
N ASP A 49 -0.17 -5.65 15.02
CA ASP A 49 0.75 -4.78 14.32
C ASP A 49 1.83 -5.60 13.62
N TYR A 50 2.39 -5.02 12.57
CA TYR A 50 3.43 -5.68 11.79
C TYR A 50 4.39 -4.68 11.18
N GLU A 51 5.68 -5.03 11.15
CA GLU A 51 6.73 -4.21 10.56
C GLU A 51 7.26 -4.87 9.28
N TYR A 52 7.42 -4.08 8.22
CA TYR A 52 8.00 -4.48 6.94
C TYR A 52 8.78 -3.30 6.34
N ILE A 53 9.53 -3.53 5.27
CA ILE A 53 10.25 -2.48 4.56
C ILE A 53 9.50 -2.16 3.27
N ASP A 54 9.27 -0.88 2.99
CA ASP A 54 8.74 -0.39 1.72
C ASP A 54 9.85 0.32 0.96
N VAL A 55 9.99 0.03 -0.33
CA VAL A 55 10.99 0.62 -1.21
C VAL A 55 10.29 1.27 -2.39
N VAL A 56 10.54 2.55 -2.62
CA VAL A 56 10.05 3.30 -3.77
C VAL A 56 11.06 3.16 -4.90
N VAL A 57 10.61 2.66 -6.04
CA VAL A 57 11.40 2.54 -7.26
C VAL A 57 10.85 3.53 -8.28
N ALA A 58 11.70 4.40 -8.81
CA ALA A 58 11.31 5.31 -9.88
C ALA A 58 10.85 4.49 -11.10
N GLY A 59 9.65 4.77 -11.62
CA GLY A 59 9.18 4.11 -12.82
C GLY A 59 9.91 4.68 -14.03
N GLU A 60 10.54 3.82 -14.80
CA GLU A 60 11.08 4.15 -16.11
C GLU A 60 9.89 4.33 -17.07
N HIS A 61 9.42 5.56 -17.27
CA HIS A 61 8.66 5.92 -18.47
C HIS A 61 9.47 6.94 -19.26
N GLY A 62 9.68 6.57 -20.53
CA GLY A 62 10.74 7.06 -21.39
C GLY A 62 10.68 8.54 -21.73
N GLY A 63 11.84 9.06 -22.12
CA GLY A 63 11.97 10.42 -22.64
C GLY A 63 11.04 10.64 -23.84
N GLY A 64 10.33 11.77 -23.81
CA GLY A 64 9.57 12.25 -24.94
C GLY A 64 8.31 13.02 -24.55
N ALA A 65 8.37 14.34 -24.77
CA ALA A 65 7.27 15.30 -24.81
C ALA A 65 6.57 15.63 -23.48
N ALA A 66 6.93 16.82 -22.97
CA ALA A 66 6.10 17.61 -22.08
C ALA A 66 4.69 17.77 -22.65
N SER A 67 3.72 17.05 -22.09
CA SER A 67 2.31 17.40 -22.17
C SER A 67 1.78 17.57 -20.76
N SER A 68 1.40 18.81 -20.49
CA SER A 68 0.78 19.30 -19.27
C SER A 68 -0.43 18.47 -18.86
N SER A 69 -0.30 17.60 -17.86
CA SER A 69 -1.36 17.36 -16.86
C SER A 69 -0.79 16.57 -15.69
N SER A 70 -1.18 16.95 -14.49
CA SER A 70 -0.84 16.29 -13.23
C SER A 70 -1.04 14.77 -13.29
N THR A 71 0.05 14.04 -13.51
CA THR A 71 0.05 12.57 -13.41
C THR A 71 1.23 12.21 -12.54
N SER A 72 0.93 11.60 -11.39
CA SER A 72 1.89 11.16 -10.38
C SER A 72 3.11 10.53 -11.05
N SER A 73 4.31 11.03 -10.72
CA SER A 73 5.57 10.31 -10.94
C SER A 73 5.30 8.82 -10.72
N SER A 74 5.47 8.00 -11.75
CA SER A 74 5.04 6.58 -11.81
C SER A 74 5.93 5.68 -10.95
N SER A 75 6.17 6.07 -9.70
CA SER A 75 7.00 5.35 -8.76
C SER A 75 6.25 4.11 -8.27
N SER A 76 6.84 2.94 -8.49
CA SER A 76 6.29 1.66 -8.01
C SER A 76 6.80 1.36 -6.60
N ARG A 77 5.90 0.89 -5.73
CA ARG A 77 6.26 0.49 -4.36
C ARG A 77 6.46 -1.01 -4.24
N ILE A 78 7.61 -1.39 -3.70
CA ILE A 78 8.02 -2.78 -3.47
C ILE A 78 8.02 -3.04 -1.97
N VAL A 79 7.35 -4.11 -1.56
CA VAL A 79 7.38 -4.61 -0.19
C VAL A 79 8.53 -5.60 -0.05
N VAL A 80 9.34 -5.40 0.99
CA VAL A 80 10.41 -6.30 1.43
C VAL A 80 10.09 -6.78 2.84
N ASP A 81 9.96 -8.09 3.00
CA ASP A 81 9.75 -8.72 4.30
C ASP A 81 10.65 -9.95 4.47
N ILE A 82 11.56 -9.86 5.44
CA ILE A 82 12.56 -10.89 5.74
C ILE A 82 12.00 -12.07 6.54
N ASP A 83 10.75 -11.97 7.02
CA ASP A 83 10.11 -12.96 7.87
C ASP A 83 8.86 -13.58 7.21
N PHE A 84 8.82 -13.59 5.88
CA PHE A 84 7.61 -13.92 5.14
C PHE A 84 7.18 -15.39 5.33
N SER A 85 8.08 -16.35 5.14
CA SER A 85 7.74 -17.78 5.21
C SER A 85 7.31 -18.22 6.61
N SER A 86 7.90 -17.64 7.66
CA SER A 86 7.54 -17.94 9.06
C SER A 86 6.10 -17.57 9.37
N GLN A 87 5.53 -16.57 8.65
CA GLN A 87 4.13 -16.21 8.80
C GLN A 87 3.18 -17.34 8.38
N PHE A 88 3.62 -18.31 7.57
CA PHE A 88 2.79 -19.40 7.03
C PHE A 88 3.12 -20.79 7.60
N GLN A 89 3.97 -20.87 8.62
CA GLN A 89 4.31 -22.13 9.26
C GLN A 89 3.10 -22.68 10.06
N LEU A 90 2.88 -24.00 10.00
CA LEU A 90 1.82 -24.69 10.73
C LEU A 90 2.43 -25.67 11.72
N ALA A 91 1.75 -25.89 12.86
CA ALA A 91 2.19 -26.85 13.86
C ALA A 91 2.04 -28.32 13.40
N ARG A 92 0.96 -28.62 12.67
CA ARG A 92 0.71 -29.94 12.06
C ARG A 92 0.26 -29.75 10.60
N PRO A 93 1.19 -29.48 9.68
CA PRO A 93 0.86 -29.38 8.27
C PRO A 93 0.57 -30.77 7.68
N ALA A 94 -0.33 -30.82 6.70
CA ALA A 94 -0.44 -31.96 5.81
C ALA A 94 0.88 -32.12 5.04
N PRO A 95 1.30 -33.34 4.67
CA PRO A 95 2.60 -33.57 4.03
C PRO A 95 2.84 -32.73 2.76
N TRP A 96 1.81 -32.53 1.94
CA TRP A 96 1.90 -31.69 0.73
C TRP A 96 2.12 -30.21 1.07
N TYR A 97 1.52 -29.72 2.15
CA TYR A 97 1.69 -28.34 2.60
C TYR A 97 3.08 -28.13 3.20
N ALA A 98 3.61 -29.13 3.92
CA ALA A 98 4.99 -29.10 4.41
C ALA A 98 5.99 -28.95 3.24
N GLN A 99 5.78 -29.67 2.14
CA GLN A 99 6.60 -29.54 0.93
C GLN A 99 6.44 -28.18 0.26
N LEU A 100 5.22 -27.64 0.17
CA LEU A 100 4.97 -26.29 -0.34
C LEU A 100 5.70 -25.24 0.51
N TRP A 101 5.54 -25.31 1.83
CA TRP A 101 6.14 -24.37 2.77
C TRP A 101 7.67 -24.42 2.75
N ALA A 102 8.27 -25.61 2.64
CA ALA A 102 9.72 -25.78 2.54
C ALA A 102 10.33 -25.13 1.29
N ARG A 103 9.52 -24.92 0.24
CA ARG A 103 9.95 -24.24 -1.00
C ARG A 103 9.69 -22.73 -0.99
N LEU A 104 9.03 -22.20 0.05
CA LEU A 104 8.74 -20.77 0.10
C LEU A 104 10.01 -19.96 0.36
N PRO A 105 10.22 -18.86 -0.39
CA PRO A 105 11.29 -17.93 -0.08
C PRO A 105 11.15 -17.41 1.36
N PRO A 106 12.24 -17.42 2.16
CA PRO A 106 12.19 -16.86 3.51
C PRO A 106 11.92 -15.35 3.49
N VAL A 107 12.42 -14.69 2.44
CA VAL A 107 12.24 -13.26 2.20
C VAL A 107 11.27 -13.04 1.04
N PHE A 108 10.28 -12.19 1.24
CA PHE A 108 9.45 -11.67 0.16
C PHE A 108 10.01 -10.35 -0.36
N VAL A 109 10.14 -10.23 -1.68
CA VAL A 109 10.45 -8.98 -2.39
C VAL A 109 9.52 -8.86 -3.58
N GLY A 110 8.67 -7.84 -3.61
CA GLY A 110 7.80 -7.62 -4.77
C GLY A 110 6.72 -6.57 -4.56
N PRO A 111 5.96 -6.24 -5.62
CA PRO A 111 4.90 -5.25 -5.54
C PRO A 111 3.73 -5.74 -4.68
N ARG A 112 2.99 -4.79 -4.10
CA ARG A 112 1.82 -5.06 -3.23
C ARG A 112 0.78 -5.97 -3.88
N ALA A 113 0.58 -5.87 -5.19
CA ALA A 113 -0.34 -6.74 -5.94
C ALA A 113 0.10 -8.22 -5.93
N ARG A 114 1.42 -8.49 -6.08
CA ARG A 114 1.97 -9.85 -6.00
C ARG A 114 1.88 -10.40 -4.58
N LEU A 115 2.15 -9.54 -3.59
CA LEU A 115 2.01 -9.90 -2.18
C LEU A 115 0.58 -10.32 -1.85
N ARG A 116 -0.42 -9.53 -2.27
CA ARG A 116 -1.84 -9.85 -2.07
C ARG A 116 -2.21 -11.23 -2.61
N LYS A 117 -1.80 -11.53 -3.85
CA LYS A 117 -2.04 -12.84 -4.48
C LYS A 117 -1.35 -13.98 -3.72
N ALA A 118 -0.08 -13.80 -3.37
CA ALA A 118 0.69 -14.80 -2.63
C ALA A 118 0.06 -15.09 -1.26
N VAL A 119 -0.31 -14.05 -0.51
CA VAL A 119 -0.98 -14.19 0.80
C VAL A 119 -2.29 -14.96 0.66
N SER A 120 -3.14 -14.62 -0.33
CA SER A 120 -4.40 -15.34 -0.54
C SER A 120 -4.18 -16.83 -0.82
N LEU A 121 -3.31 -17.17 -1.78
CA LEU A 121 -3.02 -18.55 -2.15
C LEU A 121 -2.44 -19.36 -0.97
N LEU A 122 -1.52 -18.77 -0.22
CA LEU A 122 -0.91 -19.42 0.93
C LEU A 122 -1.90 -19.59 2.09
N CYS A 123 -2.78 -18.62 2.32
CA CYS A 123 -3.85 -18.74 3.30
C CYS A 123 -4.83 -19.85 2.92
N GLU A 124 -5.23 -19.97 1.65
CA GLU A 124 -6.11 -21.05 1.18
C GLU A 124 -5.45 -22.41 1.37
N ALA A 125 -4.18 -22.54 0.98
CA ALA A 125 -3.40 -23.76 1.17
C ALA A 125 -3.27 -24.12 2.67
N ALA A 126 -2.98 -23.14 3.53
CA ALA A 126 -2.88 -23.35 4.97
C ALA A 126 -4.21 -23.79 5.57
N GLN A 127 -5.31 -23.17 5.17
CA GLN A 127 -6.65 -23.53 5.61
C GLN A 127 -7.04 -24.95 5.18
N ARG A 128 -6.68 -25.36 3.96
CA ARG A 128 -6.89 -26.72 3.48
C ARG A 128 -6.09 -27.72 4.31
N SER A 129 -4.80 -27.46 4.50
CA SER A 129 -3.92 -28.30 5.32
C SER A 129 -4.44 -28.48 6.75
N LEU A 130 -4.92 -27.40 7.39
CA LEU A 130 -5.46 -27.46 8.75
C LEU A 130 -6.73 -28.31 8.81
N ARG A 131 -7.66 -28.12 7.86
CA ARG A 131 -8.90 -28.90 7.77
C ARG A 131 -8.64 -30.39 7.55
N GLU A 132 -7.74 -30.73 6.64
CA GLU A 132 -7.33 -32.13 6.40
C GLU A 132 -6.68 -32.76 7.63
N SER A 133 -6.00 -31.96 8.46
CA SER A 133 -5.40 -32.40 9.72
C SER A 133 -6.36 -32.37 10.92
N GLY A 134 -7.66 -32.16 10.68
CA GLY A 134 -8.68 -32.08 11.74
C GLY A 134 -8.54 -30.88 12.69
N LEU A 135 -7.86 -29.82 12.25
CA LEU A 135 -7.60 -28.61 13.04
C LEU A 135 -8.53 -27.46 12.65
N HIS A 136 -8.99 -26.71 13.66
CA HIS A 136 -9.69 -25.46 13.43
C HIS A 136 -8.76 -24.43 12.74
N VAL A 137 -9.33 -23.62 11.85
CA VAL A 137 -8.62 -22.52 11.18
C VAL A 137 -8.66 -21.29 12.07
N PRO A 138 -7.53 -20.89 12.69
CA PRO A 138 -7.53 -19.71 13.54
C PRO A 138 -7.67 -18.43 12.69
N PRO A 139 -8.13 -17.31 13.30
CA PRO A 139 -8.33 -16.04 12.61
C PRO A 139 -7.10 -15.55 11.83
N TRP A 140 -5.89 -15.73 12.37
CA TRP A 140 -4.63 -15.31 11.72
C TRP A 140 -4.18 -16.20 10.55
N ARG A 141 -4.96 -17.23 10.19
CA ARG A 141 -4.73 -18.06 8.99
C ARG A 141 -5.70 -17.70 7.85
N ARG A 142 -6.58 -16.73 8.08
CA ARG A 142 -7.49 -16.18 7.06
C ARG A 142 -6.81 -15.06 6.27
N SER A 143 -7.18 -14.97 5.00
CA SER A 143 -6.57 -14.01 4.06
C SER A 143 -6.75 -12.55 4.52
N GLY A 144 -7.92 -12.18 5.05
CA GLY A 144 -8.19 -10.82 5.53
C GLY A 144 -7.23 -10.36 6.63
N TYR A 145 -7.03 -11.19 7.67
CA TYR A 145 -6.08 -10.89 8.74
C TYR A 145 -4.65 -10.79 8.20
N MET A 146 -4.24 -11.75 7.37
CA MET A 146 -2.87 -11.80 6.88
C MET A 146 -2.57 -10.63 5.93
N GLN A 147 -3.50 -10.25 5.05
CA GLN A 147 -3.31 -9.09 4.19
C GLN A 147 -3.18 -7.78 4.97
N ALA A 148 -3.91 -7.62 6.09
CA ALA A 148 -3.82 -6.43 6.94
C ALA A 148 -2.41 -6.15 7.47
N LYS A 149 -1.55 -7.18 7.59
CA LYS A 149 -0.15 -7.05 8.02
C LYS A 149 0.70 -6.19 7.08
N TRP A 150 0.44 -6.24 5.78
CA TRP A 150 1.23 -5.50 4.79
C TRP A 150 0.42 -4.44 4.05
N LEU A 151 -0.91 -4.57 4.05
CA LEU A 151 -1.83 -3.75 3.27
C LEU A 151 -2.80 -2.97 4.20
N PRO A 152 -2.30 -2.00 4.98
CA PRO A 152 -3.19 -1.14 5.77
C PRO A 152 -4.13 -0.37 4.84
N GLY A 153 -5.44 -0.42 5.10
CA GLY A 153 -6.47 0.22 4.27
C GLY A 153 -7.03 -0.65 3.14
N GLY A 154 -7.41 -1.90 3.46
CA GLY A 154 -8.03 -2.82 2.51
C GLY A 154 -9.42 -2.37 2.06
N THR A 155 -9.48 -1.49 1.07
CA THR A 155 -10.53 -1.47 0.06
C THR A 155 -9.87 -1.51 -1.31
N SER A 156 -10.53 -2.14 -2.28
CA SER A 156 -10.07 -2.27 -3.67
C SER A 156 -9.46 -0.97 -4.22
N GLU A 157 -8.60 -1.10 -5.23
CA GLU A 157 -8.18 0.01 -6.09
C GLU A 157 -9.40 0.78 -6.61
N VAL A 158 -9.78 1.82 -5.88
CA VAL A 158 -10.58 2.95 -6.32
C VAL A 158 -10.07 4.14 -5.50
N VAL A 159 -9.08 4.81 -6.10
CA VAL A 159 -8.63 6.19 -5.81
C VAL A 159 -8.64 6.61 -4.34
N ALA A 160 -7.56 6.28 -3.62
CA ALA A 160 -7.22 6.96 -2.37
C ALA A 160 -6.51 8.29 -2.68
N ALA A 161 -7.29 9.36 -2.87
CA ALA A 161 -6.77 10.73 -2.89
C ALA A 161 -6.29 11.10 -1.47
N ALA A 162 -5.04 11.55 -1.39
CA ALA A 162 -4.37 11.92 -0.14
C ALA A 162 -5.05 13.13 0.53
N ALA A 163 -5.56 12.95 1.75
CA ALA A 163 -5.93 14.07 2.62
C ALA A 163 -4.72 14.51 3.44
N GLN A 164 -4.03 15.55 2.98
CA GLN A 164 -3.07 16.28 3.81
C GLN A 164 -3.83 17.43 4.50
N ARG A 165 -3.96 17.34 5.81
CA ARG A 165 -4.46 18.45 6.64
C ARG A 165 -3.33 19.47 6.85
N SER A 166 -3.37 20.58 6.14
CA SER A 166 -2.54 21.76 6.42
C SER A 166 -3.17 22.55 7.56
N VAL A 167 -2.52 22.61 8.72
CA VAL A 167 -2.91 23.56 9.80
C VAL A 167 -2.19 24.87 9.54
N ALA A 168 -2.92 25.88 9.07
CA ALA A 168 -2.42 27.25 9.01
C ALA A 168 -2.51 27.89 10.41
N ILE A 169 -1.35 28.24 10.98
CA ILE A 169 -1.26 29.10 12.16
C ILE A 169 -1.51 30.54 11.70
N ALA A 170 -2.65 31.12 12.09
CA ALA A 170 -2.90 32.55 11.94
C ALA A 170 -2.19 33.31 13.07
N ARG A 171 -1.21 34.15 12.73
CA ARG A 171 -0.69 35.19 13.65
C ARG A 171 -1.50 36.45 13.43
N GLY A 172 -2.12 36.95 14.50
CA GLY A 172 -2.87 38.19 14.50
C GLY A 172 -1.97 39.42 14.39
N ALA A 173 -2.53 40.49 13.81
CA ALA A 173 -2.05 41.85 13.94
C ALA A 173 -3.28 42.77 13.95
N GLY A 174 -3.41 43.57 15.01
CA GLY A 174 -4.52 44.49 15.22
C GLY A 174 -4.27 45.88 14.65
N GLY A 175 -5.38 46.62 14.50
CA GLY A 175 -5.49 48.06 14.78
C GLY A 175 -4.99 49.04 13.73
N GLY A 176 -5.87 49.94 13.28
CA GLY A 176 -5.46 51.24 12.75
C GLY A 176 -6.36 51.84 11.67
N THR A 177 -7.16 52.82 12.06
CA THR A 177 -8.06 53.65 11.25
C THR A 177 -7.32 54.62 10.31
N ARG A 178 -7.90 54.87 9.11
CA ARG A 178 -8.30 56.21 8.58
C ARG A 178 -8.49 56.23 7.04
N ARG A 179 -9.62 56.83 6.61
CA ARG A 179 -9.91 57.44 5.29
C ARG A 179 -9.40 58.91 5.27
N PRO A 180 -9.56 59.73 4.20
CA PRO A 180 -9.95 59.48 2.79
C PRO A 180 -9.00 60.13 1.75
N GLY A 181 -9.24 59.89 0.46
CA GLY A 181 -8.73 60.74 -0.63
C GLY A 181 -9.23 60.27 -1.99
N ALA A 182 -9.82 61.19 -2.76
CA ALA A 182 -10.58 60.98 -3.98
C ALA A 182 -9.72 60.83 -5.25
N GLY A 183 -10.27 60.22 -6.30
CA GLY A 183 -9.71 60.22 -7.65
C GLY A 183 -10.57 59.42 -8.64
N ALA A 184 -11.15 60.13 -9.62
CA ALA A 184 -12.07 59.64 -10.63
C ALA A 184 -11.35 59.12 -11.90
N GLY A 185 -12.08 58.36 -12.73
CA GLY A 185 -11.72 57.99 -14.11
C GLY A 185 -11.77 56.47 -14.33
N ALA A 186 -12.89 55.90 -14.77
CA ALA A 186 -13.37 55.81 -16.15
C ALA A 186 -12.65 54.76 -17.00
N GLY A 187 -13.42 53.78 -17.50
CA GLY A 187 -13.11 53.00 -18.70
C GLY A 187 -12.83 51.52 -18.47
N GLY A 188 -13.50 50.66 -19.26
CA GLY A 188 -12.95 49.36 -19.62
C GLY A 188 -13.74 48.13 -19.20
N LEU A 189 -14.92 47.98 -19.77
CA LEU A 189 -15.67 46.73 -19.90
C LEU A 189 -14.85 45.75 -20.74
N SER A 190 -14.62 44.52 -20.29
CA SER A 190 -14.45 43.39 -21.21
C SER A 190 -14.93 42.08 -20.59
N MET A 191 -15.80 41.43 -21.36
CA MET A 191 -16.65 40.31 -21.05
C MET A 191 -16.08 39.12 -21.83
N ALA A 192 -15.64 38.06 -21.15
CA ALA A 192 -15.34 36.79 -21.82
C ALA A 192 -16.48 35.81 -21.51
N LEU A 193 -17.35 35.68 -22.51
CA LEU A 193 -18.45 34.75 -22.59
C LEU A 193 -17.97 33.32 -22.83
N LEU A 194 -18.85 32.41 -22.41
CA LEU A 194 -18.80 30.97 -22.61
C LEU A 194 -18.61 30.58 -24.08
N SER A 195 -17.99 29.43 -24.32
CA SER A 195 -18.33 28.59 -25.45
C SER A 195 -18.31 27.13 -25.04
N SER A 196 -19.52 26.60 -24.95
CA SER A 196 -19.86 25.21 -24.78
C SER A 196 -19.95 24.50 -26.14
N SER A 197 -19.70 23.20 -26.09
CA SER A 197 -20.33 22.16 -26.92
C SER A 197 -19.82 21.95 -28.34
N GLY A 198 -19.36 20.72 -28.56
CA GLY A 198 -19.18 20.08 -29.84
C GLY A 198 -19.16 18.58 -29.61
N ALA A 199 -20.35 18.00 -29.52
CA ALA A 199 -20.57 16.56 -29.58
C ALA A 199 -20.46 16.10 -31.04
N GLU A 200 -19.73 15.02 -31.31
CA GLU A 200 -20.03 14.14 -32.44
C GLU A 200 -19.86 12.67 -32.03
N ALA A 201 -20.83 11.89 -32.47
CA ALA A 201 -21.01 10.46 -32.27
C ALA A 201 -20.74 9.70 -33.58
N ASN A 202 -20.80 8.36 -33.49
CA ASN A 202 -20.66 7.31 -34.52
C ASN A 202 -19.27 6.66 -34.54
N GLY A 203 -19.10 5.34 -34.53
CA GLY A 203 -20.07 4.25 -34.57
C GLY A 203 -19.36 2.93 -34.94
N CYS A 204 -19.91 1.83 -34.43
CA CYS A 204 -20.00 0.47 -35.01
C CYS A 204 -18.75 -0.41 -35.30
N GLN A 205 -18.68 -1.49 -34.49
CA GLN A 205 -18.74 -2.93 -34.87
C GLN A 205 -17.63 -3.64 -35.68
N GLY A 206 -17.34 -4.87 -35.24
CA GLY A 206 -16.76 -5.98 -36.02
C GLY A 206 -15.58 -6.66 -35.31
N GLN A 207 -15.75 -7.72 -34.53
CA GLN A 207 -15.96 -9.15 -34.86
C GLN A 207 -14.72 -10.01 -34.51
N ALA A 208 -15.00 -11.05 -33.70
CA ALA A 208 -14.50 -12.43 -33.66
C ALA A 208 -13.05 -12.79 -34.06
N GLY A 209 -12.42 -13.62 -33.22
CA GLY A 209 -11.24 -14.42 -33.59
C GLY A 209 -10.71 -15.28 -32.43
N SER A 210 -11.18 -16.52 -32.36
CA SER A 210 -10.70 -17.61 -31.50
C SER A 210 -9.21 -17.92 -31.69
N MET A 211 -8.50 -18.37 -30.64
CA MET A 211 -7.75 -19.63 -30.68
C MET A 211 -7.21 -20.02 -29.29
N TRP A 212 -7.57 -21.22 -28.84
CA TRP A 212 -6.84 -21.95 -27.81
C TRP A 212 -5.61 -22.60 -28.43
N ALA A 213 -4.48 -22.54 -27.73
CA ALA A 213 -3.42 -23.55 -27.73
C ALA A 213 -2.68 -23.44 -26.41
#